data_AF-I0YT64-F1
#
_entry.id   AF-I0YT64-F1
#
_cell.length_a   1.000
_cell.length_b   1.000
_cell.length_c   1.000
_cell.angle_alpha   90.00
_cell.angle_beta   90.00
_cell.angle_gamma   90.00
#
_symmetry.space_group_name_H-M   'P 1'
#
loop_
_entity.id
_entity.type
_entity.pdbx_description
1 polymer ?
#
loop_
_entity_poly.entity_id
_entity_poly.type
_entity_poly.pdbx_seq_one_letter_code
_entity_poly.pdbx_strand_id
1 'polypeptide(L)'
;MFLGRNGTTFLDNTNFQYKCSEDGGWHDFFSGEEELVPWSETKERATGETCARYSLQKIDEIMYNTVQTKPDLLDFIGVKKVWKYRPWVQEFIDQQLEKLAEQKHPTMGFHIRGGDKVFEDKFLKRATTTPLDTVQTFAQTYPKVRGGTCVVIGDEHAKVTEAAKAAERHLKCKSFRSSPFWRKEGFSQDMHNKEGYDVKCGGTVKMLIDMELLAHSDYMVASDHSKWAKVLQYLRYVLYEHDRSSFVDASSEHNDLYSAIRKFIRPNAFDVHHEGHHKEHKAGAVPAAEATVARKKAKKMPKATPAPTKPPKAAVADDEEEYDYEEEEE
;
A
#
# COMPACT_ATOMS: atom_id res chain seq x y z
N MET A 1 20.76 25.00 1.32
CA MET A 1 20.71 26.11 0.34
C MET A 1 20.68 25.50 -1.05
N PHE A 2 19.50 25.43 -1.69
CA PHE A 2 19.29 24.92 -3.05
C PHE A 2 19.27 26.06 -4.09
N LEU A 3 20.05 27.12 -3.86
CA LEU A 3 20.15 28.24 -4.79
C LEU A 3 21.22 27.91 -5.85
N GLY A 4 20.79 27.77 -7.10
CA GLY A 4 21.68 27.62 -8.26
C GLY A 4 21.94 26.19 -8.75
N ARG A 5 21.23 25.18 -8.23
CA ARG A 5 21.22 23.83 -8.82
C ARG A 5 19.78 23.47 -9.13
N ASN A 6 19.46 23.27 -10.41
CA ASN A 6 18.24 22.57 -10.82
C ASN A 6 18.34 21.15 -10.25
N GLY A 7 17.78 20.94 -9.07
CA GLY A 7 17.83 19.64 -8.40
C GLY A 7 16.89 18.69 -9.11
N THR A 8 17.41 17.92 -10.07
CA THR A 8 16.68 16.78 -10.64
C THR A 8 16.89 15.59 -9.71
N THR A 9 15.81 15.08 -9.12
CA THR A 9 15.84 13.86 -8.32
C THR A 9 15.65 12.66 -9.24
N PHE A 10 16.54 11.67 -9.12
CA PHE A 10 16.47 10.44 -9.90
C PHE A 10 15.85 9.33 -9.06
N LEU A 11 14.82 8.70 -9.62
CA LEU A 11 14.30 7.43 -9.12
C LEU A 11 14.95 6.32 -9.92
N ASP A 12 15.75 5.50 -9.25
CA ASP A 12 16.38 4.34 -9.86
C ASP A 12 15.36 3.21 -10.03
N ASN A 13 14.78 3.11 -11.22
CA ASN A 13 13.83 2.05 -11.57
C ASN A 13 14.51 0.68 -11.74
N THR A 14 15.84 0.61 -11.87
CA THR A 14 16.54 -0.68 -12.04
C THR A 14 16.45 -1.53 -10.78
N ASN A 15 16.45 -0.88 -9.62
CA ASN A 15 16.31 -1.51 -8.31
C ASN A 15 14.84 -1.65 -7.84
N PHE A 16 13.87 -1.10 -8.58
CA PHE A 16 12.47 -1.21 -8.24
C PHE A 16 11.90 -2.54 -8.75
N GLN A 17 11.57 -3.44 -7.82
CA GLN A 17 11.20 -4.83 -8.14
C GLN A 17 9.72 -5.02 -8.45
N TYR A 18 8.91 -4.00 -8.15
CA TYR A 18 7.49 -3.96 -8.50
C TYR A 18 7.36 -3.39 -9.92
N LYS A 19 7.40 -4.25 -10.94
CA LYS A 19 7.36 -3.83 -12.36
C LYS A 19 6.75 -4.89 -13.27
N CYS A 20 6.24 -4.45 -14.41
CA CYS A 20 5.58 -5.28 -15.43
C CYS A 20 6.46 -5.64 -16.62
N SER A 21 7.64 -5.02 -16.73
CA SER A 21 8.65 -5.35 -17.74
C SER A 21 10.06 -5.09 -17.20
N GLU A 22 11.08 -5.39 -18.00
CA GLU A 22 12.48 -5.16 -17.63
C GLU A 22 12.80 -3.68 -17.39
N ASP A 23 12.30 -2.83 -18.28
CA ASP A 23 12.39 -1.37 -18.28
C ASP A 23 11.27 -0.66 -17.50
N GLY A 24 10.33 -1.44 -16.96
CA GLY A 24 9.20 -0.96 -16.17
C GLY A 24 9.60 -0.38 -14.80
N GLY A 25 8.60 -0.08 -13.99
CA GLY A 25 8.81 0.45 -12.64
C GLY A 25 7.58 1.15 -12.08
N TRP A 26 7.79 2.22 -11.31
CA TRP A 26 6.70 3.03 -10.75
C TRP A 26 5.67 3.48 -11.80
N HIS A 27 6.16 3.82 -12.99
CA HIS A 27 5.36 4.29 -14.11
C HIS A 27 4.46 3.20 -14.72
N ASP A 28 4.68 1.91 -14.44
CA ASP A 28 3.76 0.85 -14.85
C ASP A 28 2.39 1.03 -14.20
N PHE A 29 2.37 1.51 -12.95
CA PHE A 29 1.16 1.57 -12.12
C PHE A 29 0.63 2.98 -11.89
N PHE A 30 1.52 3.98 -11.87
CA PHE A 30 1.17 5.36 -11.55
C PHE A 30 1.37 6.29 -12.75
N SER A 31 0.47 7.25 -12.92
CA SER A 31 0.56 8.33 -13.92
C SER A 31 1.57 9.39 -13.46
N GLY A 32 2.85 9.03 -13.46
CA GLY A 32 3.96 9.94 -13.10
C GLY A 32 4.70 10.54 -14.31
N GLU A 33 4.43 10.07 -15.53
CA GLU A 33 5.21 10.44 -16.73
C GLU A 33 5.12 11.92 -17.11
N GLU A 34 4.08 12.64 -16.69
CA GLU A 34 4.03 14.11 -16.89
C GLU A 34 5.12 14.84 -16.07
N GLU A 35 5.65 14.20 -15.04
CA GLU A 35 6.62 14.78 -14.10
C GLU A 35 7.98 14.08 -14.10
N LEU A 36 8.09 12.92 -14.75
CA LEU A 36 9.32 12.13 -14.84
C LEU A 36 9.96 12.30 -16.22
N VAL A 37 11.19 12.80 -16.25
CA VAL A 37 12.00 12.88 -17.48
C VAL A 37 12.95 11.68 -17.51
N PRO A 38 12.98 10.87 -18.59
CA PRO A 38 13.95 9.79 -18.71
C PRO A 38 15.37 10.31 -18.58
N TRP A 39 16.11 9.81 -17.58
CA TRP A 39 17.52 10.10 -17.43
C TRP A 39 18.32 9.42 -18.54
N SER A 40 19.30 10.12 -19.10
CA SER A 40 20.36 9.47 -19.86
C SER A 40 21.71 10.10 -19.53
N GLU A 41 22.71 9.24 -19.34
CA GLU A 41 24.07 9.66 -19.09
C GLU A 41 24.60 10.56 -20.22
N THR A 42 24.20 10.30 -21.46
CA THR A 42 24.53 11.13 -22.62
C THR A 42 23.96 12.54 -22.49
N LYS A 43 22.71 12.70 -22.02
CA LYS A 43 22.10 14.03 -21.80
C LYS A 43 22.82 14.77 -20.68
N GLU A 44 23.10 14.10 -19.57
CA GLU A 44 23.83 14.68 -18.43
C GLU A 44 25.23 15.18 -18.85
N ARG A 45 25.99 14.32 -19.55
CA ARG A 45 27.30 14.70 -20.10
C ARG A 45 27.20 15.84 -21.12
N ALA A 46 26.18 15.85 -21.98
CA ALA A 46 25.98 16.89 -22.99
C ALA A 46 25.65 18.27 -22.38
N THR A 47 24.97 18.29 -21.22
CA THR A 47 24.66 19.53 -20.50
C THR A 47 25.85 20.09 -19.71
N GLY A 48 26.92 19.32 -19.52
CA GLY A 48 28.09 19.73 -18.73
C GLY A 48 27.83 19.83 -17.22
N GLU A 49 26.62 19.48 -16.76
CA GLU A 49 26.22 19.48 -15.36
C GLU A 49 26.24 18.05 -14.81
N THR A 50 27.07 17.79 -13.80
CA THR A 50 27.02 16.51 -13.08
C THR A 50 25.84 16.55 -12.12
N CYS A 51 24.88 15.64 -12.30
CA CYS A 51 23.72 15.54 -11.46
C CYS A 51 24.13 15.05 -10.06
N ALA A 52 23.67 15.74 -9.01
CA ALA A 52 23.89 15.29 -7.66
C ALA A 52 23.02 14.07 -7.38
N ARG A 53 23.65 12.93 -7.09
CA ARG A 53 22.98 11.67 -6.77
C ARG A 53 22.79 11.59 -5.26
N TYR A 54 21.54 11.61 -4.83
CA TYR A 54 21.16 11.44 -3.43
C TYR A 54 20.36 10.15 -3.27
N SER A 55 20.64 9.38 -2.22
CA SER A 55 19.70 8.36 -1.76
C SER A 55 18.46 9.04 -1.17
N LEU A 56 17.32 8.34 -1.13
CA LEU A 56 16.11 8.86 -0.47
C LEU A 56 16.39 9.27 0.98
N GLN A 57 17.13 8.46 1.73
CA GLN A 57 17.57 8.81 3.09
C GLN A 57 18.34 10.13 3.15
N LYS A 58 19.25 10.37 2.19
CA LYS A 58 20.02 11.62 2.17
C LYS A 58 19.16 12.82 1.78
N ILE A 59 18.12 12.62 0.98
CA ILE A 59 17.10 13.65 0.71
C ILE A 59 16.35 13.96 2.01
N ASP A 60 15.90 12.94 2.74
CA ASP A 60 15.20 13.12 4.02
C ASP A 60 16.05 13.88 5.03
N GLU A 61 17.33 13.52 5.17
CA GLU A 61 18.29 14.20 6.03
C GLU A 61 18.51 15.66 5.61
N ILE A 62 18.67 15.95 4.31
CA ILE A 62 18.84 17.32 3.82
C ILE A 62 17.57 18.13 4.10
N MET A 63 16.40 17.56 3.84
CA MET A 63 15.12 18.24 4.05
C MET A 63 14.88 18.52 5.54
N TYR A 64 15.12 17.54 6.41
CA TYR A 64 15.00 17.70 7.85
C TYR A 64 15.99 18.75 8.38
N ASN A 65 17.26 18.65 8.01
CA ASN A 65 18.29 19.55 8.54
C ASN A 65 18.26 20.96 7.93
N THR A 66 17.82 21.11 6.68
CA THR A 66 17.85 22.39 5.96
C THR A 66 16.52 23.12 6.02
N VAL A 67 15.41 22.41 5.84
CA VAL A 67 14.06 22.99 5.74
C VAL A 67 13.31 22.86 7.08
N GLN A 68 13.89 22.16 8.07
CA GLN A 68 13.29 21.92 9.38
C GLN A 68 11.85 21.39 9.29
N THR A 69 11.55 20.71 8.18
CA THR A 69 10.24 20.14 7.92
C THR A 69 10.27 18.69 8.38
N LYS A 70 9.24 18.28 9.13
CA LYS A 70 9.10 16.89 9.55
C LYS A 70 8.91 15.99 8.32
N PRO A 71 9.55 14.81 8.26
CA PRO A 71 9.40 13.88 7.13
C PRO A 71 7.93 13.61 6.75
N ASP A 72 7.06 13.43 7.74
CA ASP A 72 5.63 13.17 7.51
C ASP A 72 4.94 14.27 6.67
N LEU A 73 5.34 15.54 6.81
CA LEU A 73 4.76 16.62 6.01
C LEU A 73 5.18 16.54 4.54
N LEU A 74 6.39 16.06 4.28
CA LEU A 74 6.89 15.84 2.92
C LEU A 74 6.19 14.63 2.31
N ASP A 75 6.00 13.57 3.08
CA ASP A 75 5.23 12.40 2.66
C ASP A 75 3.78 12.79 2.32
N PHE A 76 3.14 13.68 3.09
CA PHE A 76 1.80 14.17 2.77
C PHE A 76 1.75 14.89 1.42
N ILE A 77 2.70 15.79 1.15
CA ILE A 77 2.77 16.50 -0.13
C ILE A 77 3.06 15.50 -1.26
N GLY A 78 4.00 14.58 -1.03
CA GLY A 78 4.39 13.54 -1.97
C GLY A 78 3.20 12.70 -2.40
N VAL A 79 2.45 12.15 -1.44
CA VAL A 79 1.28 11.30 -1.69
C VAL A 79 0.23 12.01 -2.55
N LYS A 80 -0.14 13.28 -2.26
CA LYS A 80 -1.08 14.04 -3.12
C LYS A 80 -0.63 14.16 -4.57
N LYS A 81 0.68 14.21 -4.77
CA LYS A 81 1.28 14.47 -6.08
C LYS A 81 1.46 13.18 -6.88
N VAL A 82 1.95 12.13 -6.24
CA VAL A 82 2.42 10.91 -6.91
C VAL A 82 1.42 9.76 -6.89
N TRP A 83 0.43 9.78 -5.99
CA TRP A 83 -0.54 8.69 -5.83
C TRP A 83 -1.71 8.82 -6.82
N LYS A 84 -1.37 8.80 -8.10
CA LYS A 84 -2.33 8.85 -9.22
C LYS A 84 -2.10 7.63 -10.08
N TYR A 85 -3.11 6.79 -10.23
CA TYR A 85 -2.98 5.53 -10.96
C TYR A 85 -3.04 5.72 -12.48
N ARG A 86 -2.40 4.80 -13.21
CA ARG A 86 -2.69 4.62 -14.64
C ARG A 86 -4.17 4.21 -14.79
N PRO A 87 -4.84 4.59 -15.90
CA PRO A 87 -6.26 4.27 -16.09
C PRO A 87 -6.58 2.77 -15.93
N TRP A 88 -5.71 1.90 -16.43
CA TRP A 88 -5.91 0.45 -16.34
C TRP A 88 -5.82 -0.08 -14.90
N VAL A 89 -4.96 0.49 -14.05
CA VAL A 89 -4.85 0.13 -12.64
C VAL A 89 -6.06 0.66 -11.86
N GLN A 90 -6.45 1.91 -12.14
CA GLN A 90 -7.62 2.53 -11.52
C GLN A 90 -8.88 1.70 -11.76
N GLU A 91 -9.09 1.17 -12.96
CA GLU A 91 -10.24 0.31 -13.27
C GLU A 91 -10.32 -0.92 -12.35
N PHE A 92 -9.20 -1.58 -12.08
CA PHE A 92 -9.16 -2.72 -11.16
C PHE A 92 -9.45 -2.33 -9.71
N ILE A 93 -8.99 -1.16 -9.29
CA ILE A 93 -9.22 -0.61 -7.96
C ILE A 93 -10.69 -0.23 -7.79
N ASP A 94 -11.26 0.51 -8.74
CA ASP A 94 -12.65 0.97 -8.71
C ASP A 94 -13.62 -0.20 -8.58
N GLN A 95 -13.41 -1.28 -9.34
CA GLN A 95 -14.23 -2.49 -9.25
C GLN A 95 -14.24 -3.14 -7.85
N GLN A 96 -13.18 -2.96 -7.06
CA GLN A 96 -13.09 -3.51 -5.71
C GLN A 96 -13.64 -2.53 -4.67
N LEU A 97 -13.43 -1.22 -4.88
CA LEU A 97 -14.02 -0.17 -4.05
C LEU A 97 -15.54 -0.13 -4.19
N GLU A 98 -16.10 -0.36 -5.37
CA GLU A 98 -17.56 -0.53 -5.57
C GLU A 98 -18.11 -1.66 -4.71
N LYS A 99 -17.45 -2.82 -4.70
CA LYS A 99 -17.84 -3.96 -3.86
C LYS A 99 -17.74 -3.65 -2.37
N LEU A 100 -16.73 -2.87 -1.97
CA LEU A 100 -16.58 -2.43 -0.58
C LEU A 100 -17.70 -1.46 -0.18
N ALA A 101 -18.09 -0.53 -1.07
CA ALA A 101 -19.15 0.44 -0.84
C ALA A 101 -20.54 -0.21 -0.66
N GLU A 102 -20.76 -1.39 -1.23
CA GLU A 102 -21.98 -2.19 -1.01
C GLU A 102 -22.02 -2.90 0.36
N GLN A 103 -20.91 -2.91 1.11
CA GLN A 103 -20.85 -3.62 2.38
C GLN A 103 -21.51 -2.86 3.53
N LYS A 104 -21.88 -3.60 4.56
CA LYS A 104 -22.48 -3.01 5.76
C LYS A 104 -21.44 -2.22 6.56
N HIS A 105 -21.77 -0.98 6.90
CA HIS A 105 -20.98 -0.13 7.80
C HIS A 105 -21.21 -0.46 9.30
N PRO A 106 -20.27 -0.13 10.19
CA PRO A 106 -18.94 0.41 9.86
C PRO A 106 -18.04 -0.65 9.21
N THR A 107 -17.15 -0.20 8.33
CA THR A 107 -16.07 -1.01 7.77
C THR A 107 -14.81 -0.86 8.62
N MET A 108 -14.20 -1.99 8.98
CA MET A 108 -13.05 -2.04 9.87
C MET A 108 -11.89 -2.76 9.16
N GLY A 109 -10.84 -2.01 8.81
CA GLY A 109 -9.65 -2.49 8.15
C GLY A 109 -8.64 -3.10 9.13
N PHE A 110 -8.12 -4.27 8.79
CA PHE A 110 -7.06 -4.97 9.52
C PHE A 110 -5.96 -5.36 8.54
N HIS A 111 -4.79 -4.74 8.69
CA HIS A 111 -3.60 -5.14 7.95
C HIS A 111 -2.77 -6.14 8.76
N ILE A 112 -2.63 -7.36 8.24
CA ILE A 112 -1.96 -8.48 8.88
C ILE A 112 -0.67 -8.80 8.14
N ARG A 113 0.48 -8.42 8.71
CA ARG A 113 1.79 -8.68 8.11
C ARG A 113 2.34 -10.02 8.60
N GLY A 114 2.42 -10.99 7.69
CA GLY A 114 3.03 -12.30 7.86
C GLY A 114 4.35 -12.42 7.10
N GLY A 115 4.56 -13.56 6.44
CA GLY A 115 5.71 -13.80 5.58
C GLY A 115 7.05 -13.68 6.31
N ASP A 116 7.99 -12.96 5.70
CA ASP A 116 9.33 -12.68 6.26
C ASP A 116 9.35 -11.81 7.53
N LYS A 117 8.19 -11.29 7.98
CA LYS A 117 8.12 -10.34 9.11
C LYS A 117 8.61 -10.90 10.44
N VAL A 118 8.34 -12.17 10.73
CA VAL A 118 8.79 -12.82 11.97
C VAL A 118 10.33 -12.82 12.04
N PHE A 119 10.97 -13.08 10.91
CA PHE A 119 12.43 -13.06 10.81
C PHE A 119 12.96 -11.62 10.93
N GLU A 120 12.35 -10.66 10.22
CA GLU A 120 12.71 -9.24 10.29
C GLU A 120 12.64 -8.69 11.72
N ASP A 121 11.55 -8.99 12.44
CA ASP A 121 11.36 -8.52 13.81
C ASP A 121 12.35 -9.20 14.78
N LYS A 122 12.66 -10.48 14.59
CA LYS A 122 13.71 -11.18 15.36
C LYS A 122 15.08 -10.54 15.15
N PHE A 123 15.43 -10.26 13.89
CA PHE A 123 16.70 -9.59 13.54
C PHE A 123 16.80 -8.20 14.18
N LEU A 124 15.69 -7.44 14.16
CA LEU A 124 15.62 -6.09 14.73
C LEU A 124 15.30 -6.08 16.23
N LYS A 125 15.23 -7.25 16.88
CA LYS A 125 14.94 -7.43 18.32
C LYS A 125 13.63 -6.76 18.77
N ARG A 126 12.59 -6.86 17.95
CA ARG A 126 11.24 -6.32 18.19
C ARG A 126 10.23 -7.44 18.41
N ALA A 127 9.15 -7.13 19.12
CA ALA A 127 8.01 -8.05 19.23
C ALA A 127 7.20 -8.04 17.92
N THR A 128 6.88 -9.22 17.41
CA THR A 128 6.02 -9.36 16.24
C THR A 128 4.55 -9.16 16.61
N THR A 129 3.89 -8.23 15.93
CA THR A 129 2.44 -8.04 16.06
C THR A 129 1.69 -9.24 15.52
N THR A 130 0.89 -9.90 16.36
CA THR A 130 0.09 -11.06 15.96
C THR A 130 -1.27 -10.66 15.37
N PRO A 131 -1.96 -11.57 14.65
CA PRO A 131 -3.34 -11.38 14.23
C PRO A 131 -4.28 -10.97 15.36
N LEU A 132 -4.11 -11.60 16.54
CA LEU A 132 -4.94 -11.33 17.70
C LEU A 132 -4.66 -9.95 18.30
N ASP A 133 -3.38 -9.53 18.38
CA ASP A 133 -3.01 -8.21 18.89
C ASP A 133 -3.68 -7.09 18.09
N THR A 134 -3.74 -7.26 16.77
CA THR A 134 -4.38 -6.30 15.85
C THR A 134 -5.88 -6.16 16.16
N VAL A 135 -6.59 -7.28 16.31
CA VAL A 135 -8.03 -7.28 16.62
C VAL A 135 -8.34 -6.78 18.03
N GLN A 136 -7.52 -7.17 19.01
CA GLN A 136 -7.70 -6.72 20.39
C GLN A 136 -7.40 -5.23 20.55
N THR A 137 -6.36 -4.71 19.88
CA THR A 137 -6.05 -3.28 19.85
C THR A 137 -7.22 -2.49 19.30
N PHE A 138 -7.86 -2.96 18.22
CA PHE A 138 -9.09 -2.35 17.71
C PHE A 138 -10.19 -2.33 18.78
N ALA A 139 -10.50 -3.49 19.36
CA ALA A 139 -11.59 -3.65 20.32
C ALA A 139 -11.41 -2.78 21.57
N GLN A 140 -10.16 -2.61 22.02
CA GLN A 140 -9.80 -1.77 23.16
C GLN A 140 -9.89 -0.27 22.81
N THR A 141 -9.47 0.10 21.60
CA THR A 141 -9.46 1.50 21.16
C THR A 141 -10.85 2.00 20.81
N TYR A 142 -11.68 1.16 20.18
CA TYR A 142 -13.03 1.48 19.72
C TYR A 142 -14.08 0.53 20.31
N PRO A 143 -14.29 0.51 21.64
CA PRO A 143 -15.13 -0.50 22.30
C PRO A 143 -16.60 -0.47 21.88
N LYS A 144 -17.07 0.69 21.40
CA LYS A 144 -18.44 0.92 20.91
C LYS A 144 -18.62 0.53 19.42
N VAL A 145 -17.54 0.29 18.68
CA VAL A 145 -17.58 -0.05 17.25
C VAL A 145 -17.65 -1.57 17.09
N ARG A 146 -18.82 -2.08 16.71
CA ARG A 146 -19.11 -3.51 16.53
C ARG A 146 -20.12 -3.72 15.39
N GLY A 147 -20.21 -4.95 14.88
CA GLY A 147 -21.05 -5.28 13.73
C GLY A 147 -20.38 -4.91 12.40
N GLY A 148 -21.16 -4.67 11.35
CA GLY A 148 -20.64 -4.20 10.07
C GLY A 148 -19.73 -5.19 9.35
N THR A 149 -18.66 -4.69 8.76
CA THR A 149 -17.77 -5.43 7.85
C THR A 149 -16.32 -5.32 8.30
N CYS A 150 -15.60 -6.44 8.30
CA CYS A 150 -14.16 -6.46 8.55
C CYS A 150 -13.38 -6.69 7.26
N VAL A 151 -12.63 -5.69 6.81
CA VAL A 151 -11.72 -5.77 5.67
C VAL A 151 -10.39 -6.31 6.18
N VAL A 152 -10.16 -7.62 6.04
CA VAL A 152 -8.96 -8.28 6.58
C VAL A 152 -8.02 -8.61 5.43
N ILE A 153 -6.88 -7.92 5.40
CA ILE A 153 -5.91 -7.97 4.32
C ILE A 153 -4.54 -8.28 4.90
N GLY A 154 -3.80 -9.13 4.20
CA GLY A 154 -2.46 -9.53 4.59
C GLY A 154 -1.85 -10.45 3.55
N ASP A 155 -0.57 -10.70 3.70
CA ASP A 155 0.23 -11.46 2.75
C ASP A 155 0.27 -12.97 3.04
N GLU A 156 -0.04 -13.40 4.27
CA GLU A 156 -0.03 -14.81 4.68
C GLU A 156 -1.43 -15.34 5.01
N HIS A 157 -1.87 -16.40 4.32
CA HIS A 157 -3.28 -16.85 4.34
C HIS A 157 -3.75 -17.32 5.71
N ALA A 158 -2.87 -18.05 6.42
CA ALA A 158 -3.17 -18.60 7.73
C ALA A 158 -3.45 -17.47 8.74
N LYS A 159 -2.58 -16.46 8.78
CA LYS A 159 -2.70 -15.29 9.65
C LYS A 159 -3.90 -14.41 9.30
N VAL A 160 -4.17 -14.18 8.01
CA VAL A 160 -5.38 -13.47 7.57
C VAL A 160 -6.64 -14.21 8.00
N THR A 161 -6.66 -15.53 7.87
CA THR A 161 -7.80 -16.36 8.30
C THR A 161 -7.97 -16.34 9.82
N GLU A 162 -6.88 -16.35 10.58
CA GLU A 162 -6.89 -16.22 12.03
C GLU A 162 -7.45 -14.86 12.46
N ALA A 163 -6.95 -13.76 11.89
CA ALA A 163 -7.43 -12.40 12.15
C ALA A 163 -8.93 -12.27 11.84
N ALA A 164 -9.39 -12.79 10.70
CA ALA A 164 -10.81 -12.79 10.33
C ALA A 164 -11.66 -13.53 11.37
N LYS A 165 -11.26 -14.72 11.80
CA LYS A 165 -11.96 -15.48 12.86
C LYS A 165 -11.94 -14.76 14.21
N ALA A 166 -10.86 -14.06 14.54
CA ALA A 166 -10.78 -13.24 15.74
C ALA A 166 -11.73 -12.04 15.64
N ALA A 167 -11.71 -11.31 14.53
CA ALA A 167 -12.55 -10.13 14.30
C ALA A 167 -14.05 -10.49 14.32
N GLU A 168 -14.47 -11.57 13.67
CA GLU A 168 -15.86 -12.07 13.72
C GLU A 168 -16.30 -12.40 15.17
N ARG A 169 -15.42 -13.05 15.96
CA ARG A 169 -15.73 -13.40 17.35
C ARG A 169 -15.82 -12.19 18.25
N HIS A 170 -14.86 -11.26 18.18
CA HIS A 170 -14.72 -10.14 19.10
C HIS A 170 -15.55 -8.91 18.69
N LEU A 171 -15.65 -8.64 17.39
CA LEU A 171 -16.28 -7.43 16.85
C LEU A 171 -17.64 -7.69 16.20
N LYS A 172 -18.01 -8.96 15.96
CA LYS A 172 -19.30 -9.36 15.35
C LYS A 172 -19.50 -8.82 13.92
N CYS A 173 -18.42 -8.53 13.22
CA CYS A 173 -18.45 -8.12 11.82
C CYS A 173 -18.53 -9.33 10.87
N LYS A 174 -18.87 -9.08 9.60
CA LYS A 174 -18.70 -10.04 8.51
C LYS A 174 -17.37 -9.80 7.81
N SER A 175 -16.57 -10.83 7.59
CA SER A 175 -15.32 -10.69 6.83
C SER A 175 -15.59 -10.33 5.36
N PHE A 176 -15.02 -9.22 4.91
CA PHE A 176 -14.83 -8.90 3.50
C PHE A 176 -13.43 -9.33 3.10
N ARG A 177 -13.35 -10.14 2.05
CA ARG A 177 -12.08 -10.62 1.51
C ARG A 177 -12.03 -10.24 0.04
N SER A 178 -10.98 -9.51 -0.35
CA SER A 178 -10.56 -9.45 -1.74
C SER A 178 -10.04 -10.83 -2.17
N SER A 179 -9.68 -11.00 -3.44
CA SER A 179 -8.94 -12.19 -3.87
C SER A 179 -7.79 -12.48 -2.90
N PRO A 180 -7.55 -13.73 -2.47
CA PRO A 180 -6.50 -14.02 -1.51
C PRO A 180 -5.12 -13.65 -2.09
N PHE A 181 -4.14 -13.35 -1.22
CA PHE A 181 -2.76 -13.15 -1.66
C PHE A 181 -2.32 -14.33 -2.52
N TRP A 182 -1.54 -14.10 -3.57
CA TRP A 182 -1.33 -15.15 -4.56
C TRP A 182 -0.38 -16.24 -4.05
N ARG A 183 0.46 -15.95 -3.04
CA ARG A 183 1.19 -16.94 -2.23
C ARG A 183 0.45 -17.28 -0.95
N LYS A 184 0.54 -18.52 -0.50
CA LYS A 184 -0.08 -18.95 0.77
C LYS A 184 0.79 -18.59 1.97
N GLU A 185 2.10 -18.70 1.79
CA GLU A 185 3.15 -18.66 2.80
C GLU A 185 3.51 -17.23 3.24
N GLY A 186 3.03 -16.20 2.53
CA GLY A 186 3.43 -14.82 2.79
C GLY A 186 4.19 -14.17 1.65
N PHE A 187 4.41 -12.87 1.80
CA PHE A 187 5.35 -12.14 0.97
C PHE A 187 6.78 -12.39 1.48
N SER A 188 7.71 -12.55 0.54
CA SER A 188 9.15 -12.60 0.78
C SER A 188 9.79 -11.74 -0.29
N GLN A 189 10.52 -10.71 0.13
CA GLN A 189 11.16 -9.78 -0.80
C GLN A 189 12.14 -10.50 -1.72
N ASP A 190 12.98 -11.39 -1.18
CA ASP A 190 13.98 -12.13 -1.96
C ASP A 190 13.34 -13.00 -3.03
N MET A 191 12.27 -13.70 -2.66
CA MET A 191 11.53 -14.53 -3.59
C MET A 191 10.76 -13.69 -4.60
N HIS A 192 10.23 -12.52 -4.22
CA HIS A 192 9.55 -11.61 -5.14
C HIS A 192 10.51 -11.02 -6.18
N ASN A 193 11.75 -10.71 -5.78
CA ASN A 193 12.76 -10.15 -6.67
C ASN A 193 13.16 -11.12 -7.79
N LYS A 194 13.04 -12.44 -7.55
CA LYS A 194 13.42 -13.49 -8.50
C LYS A 194 12.28 -13.88 -9.47
N GLU A 195 11.11 -13.29 -9.34
CA GLU A 195 9.95 -13.70 -10.14
C GLU A 195 9.94 -13.09 -11.54
N GLY A 196 9.21 -13.75 -12.44
CA GLY A 196 8.88 -13.21 -13.75
C GLY A 196 7.98 -11.98 -13.65
N TYR A 197 8.05 -11.12 -14.67
CA TYR A 197 7.38 -9.82 -14.68
C TYR A 197 5.85 -9.91 -14.58
N ASP A 198 5.22 -10.94 -15.17
CA ASP A 198 3.76 -11.13 -15.06
C ASP A 198 3.30 -11.32 -13.60
N VAL A 199 4.07 -12.10 -12.83
CA VAL A 199 3.78 -12.36 -11.41
C VAL A 199 4.04 -11.11 -10.58
N LYS A 200 5.14 -10.40 -10.86
CA LYS A 200 5.45 -9.11 -10.23
C LYS A 200 4.35 -8.07 -10.48
N CYS A 201 3.91 -7.95 -11.74
CA CYS A 201 2.87 -7.03 -12.17
C CYS A 201 1.54 -7.32 -11.47
N GLY A 202 1.04 -8.56 -11.58
CA GLY A 202 -0.22 -8.96 -10.95
C GLY A 202 -0.18 -8.87 -9.42
N GLY A 203 0.94 -9.26 -8.80
CA GLY A 203 1.17 -9.13 -7.36
C GLY A 203 1.16 -7.67 -6.90
N THR A 204 1.77 -6.76 -7.68
CA THR A 204 1.80 -5.32 -7.38
C THR A 204 0.41 -4.71 -7.50
N VAL A 205 -0.32 -4.97 -8.59
CA VAL A 205 -1.71 -4.47 -8.75
C VAL A 205 -2.58 -4.95 -7.60
N LYS A 206 -2.47 -6.22 -7.23
CA LYS A 206 -3.18 -6.75 -6.07
C LYS A 206 -2.81 -6.04 -4.77
N MET A 207 -1.52 -5.79 -4.54
CA MET A 207 -1.05 -5.01 -3.39
C MET A 207 -1.69 -3.61 -3.37
N LEU A 208 -1.76 -2.92 -4.51
CA LEU A 208 -2.37 -1.60 -4.60
C LEU A 208 -3.87 -1.64 -4.30
N ILE A 209 -4.61 -2.62 -4.85
CA ILE A 209 -6.02 -2.87 -4.50
C ILE A 209 -6.20 -3.08 -3.00
N ASP A 210 -5.35 -3.92 -2.40
CA ASP A 210 -5.40 -4.24 -0.99
C ASP A 210 -5.13 -3.00 -0.12
N MET A 211 -4.20 -2.13 -0.55
CA MET A 211 -3.97 -0.84 0.09
C MET A 211 -5.20 0.07 0.02
N GLU A 212 -5.83 0.19 -1.15
CA GLU A 212 -7.00 1.05 -1.34
C GLU A 212 -8.21 0.59 -0.53
N LEU A 213 -8.47 -0.71 -0.49
CA LEU A 213 -9.55 -1.28 0.35
C LEU A 213 -9.35 -0.97 1.85
N LEU A 214 -8.10 -1.01 2.34
CA LEU A 214 -7.79 -0.62 3.71
C LEU A 214 -7.91 0.89 3.91
N ALA A 215 -7.38 1.68 2.97
CA ALA A 215 -7.39 3.13 3.04
C ALA A 215 -8.82 3.70 3.06
N HIS A 216 -9.76 3.09 2.33
CA HIS A 216 -11.17 3.49 2.29
C HIS A 216 -12.05 2.95 3.44
N SER A 217 -11.52 2.15 4.37
CA SER A 217 -12.29 1.65 5.51
C SER A 217 -12.61 2.76 6.54
N ASP A 218 -13.73 2.66 7.27
CA ASP A 218 -14.12 3.69 8.24
C ASP A 218 -13.12 3.78 9.39
N TYR A 219 -12.64 2.63 9.86
CA TYR A 219 -11.61 2.50 10.91
C TYR A 219 -10.54 1.52 10.47
N MET A 220 -9.31 1.69 10.95
CA MET A 220 -8.19 0.86 10.54
C MET A 220 -7.24 0.54 11.69
N VAL A 221 -6.71 -0.69 11.70
CA VAL A 221 -5.54 -1.09 12.50
C VAL A 221 -4.48 -1.71 11.61
N ALA A 222 -3.24 -1.32 11.85
CA ALA A 222 -2.06 -1.95 11.28
C ALA A 222 -0.90 -1.91 12.28
N SER A 223 0.23 -2.53 11.93
CA SER A 223 1.48 -2.43 12.69
C SER A 223 2.43 -1.48 11.96
N ASP A 224 2.91 -0.44 12.64
CA ASP A 224 3.90 0.51 12.12
C ASP A 224 5.28 -0.11 11.90
N HIS A 225 5.50 -1.34 12.38
CA HIS A 225 6.63 -2.15 11.95
C HIS A 225 6.55 -2.53 10.46
N SER A 226 5.39 -2.39 9.80
CA SER A 226 5.25 -2.50 8.34
C SER A 226 5.24 -1.12 7.69
N LYS A 227 6.06 -0.94 6.66
CA LYS A 227 6.06 0.29 5.85
C LYS A 227 4.69 0.57 5.19
N TRP A 228 3.88 -0.47 4.95
CA TRP A 228 2.50 -0.29 4.43
C TRP A 228 1.63 0.52 5.38
N ALA A 229 1.77 0.33 6.70
CA ALA A 229 0.95 1.02 7.68
C ALA A 229 1.09 2.54 7.58
N LYS A 230 2.33 3.02 7.39
CA LYS A 230 2.61 4.47 7.19
C LYS A 230 2.00 5.00 5.91
N VAL A 231 2.18 4.29 4.79
CA VAL A 231 1.56 4.68 3.52
C VAL A 231 0.05 4.78 3.69
N LEU A 232 -0.58 3.78 4.31
CA LEU A 232 -2.03 3.76 4.56
C LEU A 232 -2.48 4.92 5.46
N GLN A 233 -1.74 5.28 6.49
CA GLN A 233 -2.02 6.50 7.28
C GLN A 233 -2.04 7.74 6.39
N TYR A 234 -1.07 7.87 5.48
CA TYR A 234 -0.99 9.03 4.58
C TYR A 234 -2.16 9.06 3.58
N LEU A 235 -2.47 7.95 2.93
CA LEU A 235 -3.63 7.86 2.02
C LEU A 235 -4.91 8.28 2.74
N ARG A 236 -5.14 7.71 3.93
CA ARG A 236 -6.32 8.00 4.74
C ARG A 236 -6.48 9.47 5.07
N TYR A 237 -5.45 10.10 5.61
CA TYR A 237 -5.59 11.46 6.14
C TYR A 237 -5.47 12.54 5.07
N VAL A 238 -4.70 12.25 4.02
CA VAL A 238 -4.25 13.27 3.08
C VAL A 238 -5.03 13.19 1.78
N LEU A 239 -5.26 11.99 1.25
CA LEU A 239 -6.04 11.81 0.02
C LEU A 239 -7.53 11.68 0.30
N TYR A 240 -7.88 10.88 1.30
CA TYR A 240 -9.27 10.51 1.57
C TYR A 240 -9.89 11.25 2.76
N GLU A 241 -9.13 12.15 3.39
CA GLU A 241 -9.60 13.06 4.43
C GLU A 241 -10.29 12.36 5.62
N HIS A 242 -9.92 11.12 5.92
CA HIS A 242 -10.36 10.41 7.11
C HIS A 242 -9.84 11.09 8.38
N ASP A 243 -10.63 11.02 9.46
CA ASP A 243 -10.20 11.47 10.78
C ASP A 243 -8.98 10.67 11.26
N ARG A 244 -7.98 11.37 11.81
CA ARG A 244 -6.76 10.76 12.36
C ARG A 244 -7.06 9.80 13.51
N SER A 245 -8.16 9.99 14.22
CA SER A 245 -8.61 9.11 15.28
C SER A 245 -9.10 7.76 14.81
N SER A 246 -9.27 7.55 13.49
CA SER A 246 -9.80 6.31 12.92
C SER A 246 -8.74 5.23 12.67
N PHE A 247 -7.45 5.55 12.74
CA PHE A 247 -6.36 4.59 12.60
C PHE A 247 -5.73 4.30 13.95
N VAL A 248 -5.26 3.07 14.19
CA VAL A 248 -4.45 2.75 15.37
C VAL A 248 -3.31 1.80 15.06
N ASP A 249 -2.14 2.07 15.64
CA ASP A 249 -0.99 1.19 15.58
C ASP A 249 -1.07 0.08 16.65
N ALA A 250 -1.04 -1.18 16.18
CA ALA A 250 -1.00 -2.39 16.99
C ALA A 250 0.42 -2.92 17.21
N SER A 251 1.45 -2.24 16.71
CA SER A 251 2.83 -2.54 17.06
C SER A 251 3.09 -2.26 18.55
N SER A 252 4.18 -2.82 19.08
CA SER A 252 4.64 -2.53 20.44
C SER A 252 5.01 -1.06 20.65
N GLU A 253 5.22 -0.30 19.59
CA GLU A 253 5.60 1.12 19.66
C GLU A 253 4.38 2.04 19.80
N HIS A 254 3.19 1.61 19.35
CA HIS A 254 1.97 2.42 19.31
C HIS A 254 2.21 3.82 18.73
N ASN A 255 2.88 3.88 17.59
CA ASN A 255 3.50 5.09 17.05
C ASN A 255 2.71 5.75 15.90
N ASP A 256 1.41 5.49 15.83
CA ASP A 256 0.58 6.16 14.83
C ASP A 256 0.51 7.68 15.08
N LEU A 257 0.20 8.44 14.03
CA LEU A 257 0.20 9.91 14.06
C LEU A 257 -0.79 10.52 15.06
N TYR A 258 -1.78 9.76 15.53
CA TYR A 258 -2.78 10.20 16.50
C TYR A 258 -2.50 9.71 17.93
N SER A 259 -1.53 8.83 18.12
CA SER A 259 -1.17 8.22 19.41
C SER A 259 -0.88 9.27 20.49
N ALA A 260 -0.13 10.32 20.14
CA ALA A 260 0.18 11.42 21.04
C ALA A 260 -1.08 12.14 21.53
N ILE A 261 -2.04 12.38 20.63
CA ILE A 261 -3.31 13.04 20.95
C ILE A 261 -4.20 12.12 21.80
N ARG A 262 -4.27 10.82 21.48
CA ARG A 262 -5.03 9.84 22.26
C ARG A 262 -4.64 9.80 23.72
N LYS A 263 -3.35 9.97 24.05
CA LYS A 263 -2.87 10.00 25.44
C LYS A 263 -3.56 11.10 26.26
N PHE A 264 -3.92 12.23 25.64
CA PHE A 264 -4.60 13.35 26.28
C PHE A 264 -6.14 13.22 26.28
N ILE A 265 -6.70 12.39 25.40
CA ILE A 265 -8.15 12.24 25.18
C ILE A 265 -8.74 10.99 25.90
N ARG A 266 -7.90 10.12 26.47
CA ARG A 266 -8.34 8.91 27.18
C ARG A 266 -9.39 9.19 28.29
N PRO A 267 -10.28 8.22 28.55
CA PRO A 267 -11.66 8.44 28.97
C PRO A 267 -11.81 8.76 30.46
N ASN A 268 -11.64 10.02 30.80
CA ASN A 268 -12.53 10.69 31.76
C ASN A 268 -13.23 11.91 31.12
N ALA A 269 -13.13 12.12 29.80
CA ALA A 269 -13.55 13.38 29.17
C ALA A 269 -14.58 13.28 28.02
N PHE A 270 -14.98 12.09 27.55
CA PHE A 270 -15.91 11.95 26.42
C PHE A 270 -17.19 11.17 26.76
N ASP A 271 -17.73 11.43 27.95
CA ASP A 271 -19.17 11.30 28.22
C ASP A 271 -19.86 12.66 28.07
N VAL A 272 -19.69 13.33 26.91
CA VAL A 272 -20.53 14.48 26.56
C VAL A 272 -20.72 14.54 25.04
N HIS A 273 -21.92 14.14 24.60
CA HIS A 273 -22.59 14.45 23.33
C HIS A 273 -21.87 14.23 21.99
N HIS A 274 -22.10 13.05 21.39
CA HIS A 274 -22.32 12.96 19.94
C HIS A 274 -23.77 12.56 19.66
N GLU A 275 -24.69 13.47 20.00
CA GLU A 275 -25.96 13.59 19.29
C GLU A 275 -25.79 14.67 18.22
N GLY A 276 -26.01 14.31 16.95
CA GLY A 276 -26.33 15.27 15.90
C GLY A 276 -25.18 15.88 15.12
N HIS A 277 -24.59 15.12 14.19
CA HIS A 277 -24.15 15.68 12.91
C HIS A 277 -24.39 14.68 11.76
N HIS A 278 -25.67 14.36 11.52
CA HIS A 278 -26.12 14.11 10.15
C HIS A 278 -26.11 15.47 9.43
N LYS A 279 -25.00 15.80 8.77
CA LYS A 279 -25.04 16.71 7.63
C LYS A 279 -24.97 15.83 6.38
N GLU A 280 -26.01 15.92 5.58
CA GLU A 280 -26.01 15.44 4.20
C GLU A 280 -24.77 15.99 3.49
N HIS A 281 -23.78 15.14 3.25
CA HIS A 281 -22.82 15.37 2.19
C HIS A 281 -23.56 15.14 0.88
N LYS A 282 -24.08 16.22 0.30
CA LYS A 282 -24.35 16.25 -1.13
C LYS A 282 -23.04 15.90 -1.83
N ALA A 283 -23.05 14.80 -2.58
CA ALA A 283 -22.00 14.47 -3.53
C ALA A 283 -21.69 15.72 -4.36
N GLY A 284 -20.49 16.27 -4.18
CA GLY A 284 -19.95 17.29 -5.06
C GLY A 284 -19.82 16.68 -6.44
N ALA A 285 -20.73 17.03 -7.33
CA ALA A 285 -20.61 16.74 -8.74
C ALA A 285 -19.28 17.34 -9.24
N VAL A 286 -18.43 16.48 -9.78
CA VAL A 286 -17.30 16.88 -10.63
C VAL A 286 -17.87 17.67 -11.81
N PRO A 287 -17.32 18.85 -12.16
CA PRO A 287 -17.85 19.63 -13.26
C PRO A 287 -17.59 18.89 -14.58
N ALA A 288 -18.68 18.44 -15.18
CA ALA A 288 -18.72 18.05 -16.58
C ALA A 288 -18.54 19.31 -17.44
N ALA A 289 -17.39 19.42 -18.11
CA ALA A 289 -17.16 20.39 -19.17
C ALA A 289 -16.82 19.64 -20.47
N GLU A 290 -17.84 19.57 -21.33
CA GLU A 290 -17.78 19.72 -22.78
C GLU A 290 -16.85 18.81 -23.62
N ALA A 291 -17.47 17.78 -24.20
CA ALA A 291 -17.14 17.36 -25.57
C ALA A 291 -18.40 16.81 -26.25
N THR A 292 -19.18 17.69 -26.85
CA THR A 292 -20.34 17.31 -27.67
C THR A 292 -19.94 17.19 -29.14
N VAL A 293 -20.34 16.06 -29.75
CA VAL A 293 -20.58 15.80 -31.19
C VAL A 293 -19.38 15.50 -32.09
N ALA A 294 -19.19 14.20 -32.39
CA ALA A 294 -19.14 13.69 -33.76
C ALA A 294 -19.37 12.17 -33.82
N ARG A 295 -20.64 11.75 -33.89
CA ARG A 295 -21.04 10.40 -34.31
C ARG A 295 -20.76 10.26 -35.81
N LYS A 296 -19.67 9.61 -36.23
CA LYS A 296 -19.54 9.02 -37.57
C LYS A 296 -18.71 7.72 -37.54
N LYS A 297 -19.43 6.61 -37.77
CA LYS A 297 -19.02 5.30 -38.33
C LYS A 297 -17.68 4.74 -37.84
N ALA A 298 -17.73 3.92 -36.78
CA ALA A 298 -16.68 2.94 -36.51
C ALA A 298 -16.69 1.84 -37.58
N LYS A 299 -15.59 1.80 -38.32
CA LYS A 299 -15.19 0.74 -39.24
C LYS A 299 -14.93 -0.53 -38.43
N LYS A 300 -15.43 -1.66 -38.92
CA LYS A 300 -15.17 -3.03 -38.42
C LYS A 300 -13.66 -3.23 -38.19
N MET A 301 -13.23 -3.40 -36.94
CA MET A 301 -11.89 -3.89 -36.60
C MET A 301 -11.97 -5.38 -36.18
N PRO A 302 -10.90 -6.16 -36.42
CA PRO A 302 -10.97 -7.61 -36.48
C PRO A 302 -11.16 -8.26 -35.11
N LYS A 303 -11.87 -9.39 -35.11
CA LYS A 303 -11.99 -10.34 -34.00
C LYS A 303 -10.59 -10.67 -33.47
N ALA A 304 -10.35 -10.40 -32.18
CA ALA A 304 -9.20 -10.92 -31.47
C ALA A 304 -9.30 -12.45 -31.38
N THR A 305 -8.25 -13.13 -31.79
CA THR A 305 -8.07 -14.58 -31.66
C THR A 305 -7.83 -14.93 -30.19
N PRO A 306 -8.52 -15.94 -29.62
CA PRO A 306 -8.25 -16.35 -28.25
C PRO A 306 -6.87 -17.03 -28.15
N ALA A 307 -6.14 -16.71 -27.08
CA ALA A 307 -4.87 -17.33 -26.73
C ALA A 307 -5.04 -18.84 -26.41
N PRO A 308 -4.07 -19.69 -26.76
CA PRO A 308 -4.19 -21.13 -26.58
C PRO A 308 -4.07 -21.54 -25.10
N THR A 309 -5.13 -22.19 -24.62
CA THR A 309 -5.17 -22.96 -23.37
C THR A 309 -4.41 -24.28 -23.54
N LYS A 310 -3.13 -24.33 -23.18
CA LYS A 310 -2.45 -25.53 -22.64
C LYS A 310 -1.05 -25.18 -22.13
N PRO A 311 -0.68 -25.57 -20.90
CA PRO A 311 0.69 -25.43 -20.42
C PRO A 311 1.61 -26.46 -21.11
N PRO A 312 2.87 -26.11 -21.42
CA PRO A 312 3.86 -27.08 -21.85
C PRO A 312 4.25 -28.02 -20.71
N LYS A 313 4.43 -29.30 -21.03
CA LYS A 313 5.04 -30.29 -20.14
C LYS A 313 6.50 -29.92 -19.92
N ALA A 314 6.89 -29.70 -18.66
CA ALA A 314 8.29 -29.59 -18.28
C ALA A 314 8.96 -30.98 -18.39
N ALA A 315 10.10 -31.03 -19.07
CA ALA A 315 11.03 -32.13 -18.97
C ALA A 315 11.79 -31.98 -17.66
N VAL A 316 11.77 -33.03 -16.84
CA VAL A 316 12.56 -33.16 -15.62
C VAL A 316 13.97 -33.58 -16.06
N ALA A 317 14.97 -32.77 -15.74
CA ALA A 317 16.37 -33.18 -15.70
C ALA A 317 16.76 -33.20 -14.23
N ASP A 318 17.03 -34.39 -13.72
CA ASP A 318 17.61 -34.62 -12.41
C ASP A 318 19.12 -34.36 -12.52
N ASP A 319 19.59 -33.25 -11.96
CA ASP A 319 20.99 -33.05 -11.58
C ASP A 319 20.99 -32.78 -10.07
N GLU A 320 21.29 -33.83 -9.30
CA GLU A 320 21.58 -33.74 -7.87
C GLU A 320 23.01 -33.18 -7.72
N GLU A 321 23.14 -31.88 -7.41
CA GLU A 321 24.38 -31.33 -6.88
C GLU A 321 24.36 -31.44 -5.34
N GLU A 322 25.17 -32.37 -4.85
CA GLU A 322 25.51 -32.58 -3.44
C GLU A 322 26.45 -31.44 -2.99
N TYR A 323 25.99 -30.60 -2.05
CA TYR A 323 26.80 -29.55 -1.44
C TYR A 323 27.33 -30.03 -0.08
N ASP A 324 28.62 -30.33 -0.04
CA ASP A 324 29.38 -30.56 1.19
C ASP A 324 29.60 -29.21 1.91
N TYR A 325 29.16 -29.12 3.17
CA TYR A 325 29.48 -28.01 4.06
C TYR A 325 30.62 -28.44 4.98
N GLU A 326 31.82 -27.87 4.78
CA GLU A 326 32.87 -27.93 5.79
C GLU A 326 32.55 -26.93 6.90
N GLU A 327 32.37 -27.44 8.12
CA GLU A 327 32.36 -26.67 9.37
C GLU A 327 33.77 -26.16 9.64
N GLU A 328 34.00 -24.85 9.53
CA GLU A 328 35.15 -24.20 10.17
C GLU A 328 34.76 -23.77 11.58
N GLU A 329 35.29 -24.49 12.58
CA GLU A 329 35.36 -24.06 13.97
C GLU A 329 36.44 -22.98 14.14
N GLU A 330 36.08 -21.81 14.66
CA GLU A 330 36.92 -20.98 15.56
C GLU A 330 36.08 -20.22 16.59
#